data_AF-A0A1D7UXE4-F1
#
_entry.id   AF-A0A1D7UXE4-F1
#
_cell.length_a   1.000
_cell.length_b   1.000
_cell.length_c   1.000
_cell.angle_alpha   90.00
_cell.angle_beta   90.00
_cell.angle_gamma   90.00
#
_symmetry.space_group_name_H-M   'P 1'
#
loop_
_entity.id
_entity.type
_entity.pdbx_description
1 polymer ?
#
loop_
_entity_poly.entity_id
_entity_poly.type
_entity_poly.pdbx_seq_one_letter_code
_entity_poly.pdbx_strand_id
1 'polypeptide(L)'
;MKTNSSQNFLSQICIWIGCYFVLSSCAIGGIEGNKPLVKIPKNSNMEVLRINLIYGETDNLFGLNIGLSNEVRHDLTGIQIGILNRAKNGPFSIQVGLYNQLDGVGYAIRTGLINYGGKNSMYHQNIPIYLLGGVTLGAINLDSEGGANVGIANLFVSGFNVGFLNVLTSGFTIGLINHGFGNTFSLGIINYCEFGPLYVMILANYCYYPDRE
;
A
#
# COMPACT_ATOMS: atom_id res chain seq x y z
N MET A 1 7.48 -59.28 25.75
CA MET A 1 6.36 -58.34 25.98
C MET A 1 6.95 -56.95 26.11
N LYS A 2 6.40 -55.96 25.39
CA LYS A 2 6.80 -54.52 25.32
C LYS A 2 8.12 -54.28 24.58
N THR A 3 8.27 -53.45 23.55
CA THR A 3 7.51 -52.29 23.07
C THR A 3 7.77 -52.06 21.56
N ASN A 4 6.77 -52.24 20.69
CA ASN A 4 6.79 -51.74 19.30
C ASN A 4 5.61 -50.78 19.03
N SER A 5 5.07 -50.17 20.09
CA SER A 5 3.85 -49.34 20.04
C SER A 5 4.13 -47.85 19.81
N SER A 6 5.36 -47.37 20.06
CA SER A 6 5.68 -45.93 20.00
C SER A 6 6.01 -45.45 18.58
N GLN A 7 6.68 -46.27 17.75
CA GLN A 7 7.00 -45.87 16.37
C GLN A 7 5.78 -45.88 15.44
N ASN A 8 4.82 -46.79 15.66
CA ASN A 8 3.58 -46.80 14.90
C ASN A 8 2.69 -45.58 15.19
N PHE A 9 2.69 -45.07 16.43
CA PHE A 9 1.89 -43.91 16.82
C PHE A 9 2.38 -42.60 16.20
N LEU A 10 3.70 -42.39 16.18
CA LEU A 10 4.32 -41.22 15.52
C LEU A 10 4.11 -41.25 13.99
N SER A 11 4.25 -42.42 13.36
CA SER A 11 3.97 -42.54 11.92
C SER A 11 2.49 -42.30 11.60
N GLN A 12 1.58 -42.76 12.46
CA GLN A 12 0.14 -42.53 12.30
C GLN A 12 -0.18 -41.04 12.45
N ILE A 13 0.40 -40.32 13.41
CA ILE A 13 0.22 -38.86 13.55
C ILE A 13 0.74 -38.12 12.32
N CYS A 14 1.90 -38.50 11.78
CA CYS A 14 2.43 -37.90 10.55
C CYS A 14 1.56 -38.20 9.32
N ILE A 15 0.95 -39.39 9.25
CA ILE A 15 -0.01 -39.75 8.20
C ILE A 15 -1.32 -38.96 8.36
N TRP A 16 -1.79 -38.70 9.58
CA TRP A 16 -2.97 -37.86 9.83
C TRP A 16 -2.72 -36.37 9.55
N ILE A 17 -1.54 -35.84 9.89
CA ILE A 17 -1.15 -34.45 9.53
C ILE A 17 -0.93 -34.35 8.02
N GLY A 18 -0.31 -35.35 7.39
CA GLY A 18 -0.13 -35.44 5.94
C GLY A 18 -1.46 -35.59 5.18
N CYS A 19 -2.42 -36.38 5.71
CA CYS A 19 -3.76 -36.50 5.14
C CYS A 19 -4.60 -35.22 5.34
N TYR A 20 -4.38 -34.45 6.40
CA TYR A 20 -5.00 -33.13 6.56
C TYR A 20 -4.50 -32.14 5.50
N PHE A 21 -3.23 -32.24 5.10
CA PHE A 21 -2.68 -31.47 3.99
C PHE A 21 -3.15 -31.98 2.62
N VAL A 22 -3.30 -33.29 2.43
CA VAL A 22 -3.68 -33.90 1.12
C VAL A 22 -5.20 -33.90 0.86
N LEU A 23 -6.04 -33.78 1.89
CA LEU A 23 -7.50 -33.62 1.74
C LEU A 23 -7.95 -32.15 1.68
N SER A 24 -7.00 -31.20 1.62
CA SER A 24 -7.29 -29.75 1.54
C SER A 24 -7.42 -29.22 0.11
N SER A 25 -7.90 -30.04 -0.84
CA SER A 25 -8.42 -29.58 -2.15
C SER A 25 -9.77 -28.84 -2.03
N CYS A 26 -10.08 -28.32 -0.85
CA CYS A 26 -11.29 -27.60 -0.54
C CYS A 26 -10.96 -26.12 -0.42
N ALA A 27 -11.53 -25.32 -1.33
CA ALA A 27 -11.63 -23.89 -1.16
C ALA A 27 -12.29 -23.60 0.20
N ILE A 28 -11.54 -23.02 1.13
CA ILE A 28 -12.10 -22.54 2.40
C ILE A 28 -12.90 -21.26 2.08
N GLY A 29 -14.14 -21.45 1.67
CA GLY A 29 -15.16 -20.41 1.63
C GLY A 29 -16.03 -20.52 2.87
N GLY A 30 -16.07 -19.46 3.69
CA GLY A 30 -16.89 -19.40 4.90
C GLY A 30 -18.36 -19.72 4.61
N ILE A 31 -18.98 -20.46 5.54
CA ILE A 31 -20.39 -20.87 5.49
C ILE A 31 -21.22 -19.75 6.11
N GLU A 32 -21.94 -18.99 5.28
CA GLU A 32 -23.23 -18.40 5.64
C GLU A 32 -24.07 -18.13 4.37
N GLY A 33 -25.19 -18.84 4.23
CA GLY A 33 -26.31 -18.50 3.33
C GLY A 33 -26.04 -18.32 1.84
N ASN A 34 -26.00 -19.40 1.05
CA ASN A 34 -26.22 -19.49 -0.42
C ASN A 34 -25.57 -18.44 -1.36
N LYS A 35 -24.63 -17.63 -0.88
CA LYS A 35 -23.79 -16.73 -1.66
C LYS A 35 -22.37 -16.92 -1.13
N PRO A 36 -21.41 -17.42 -1.93
CA PRO A 36 -20.05 -17.51 -1.47
C PRO A 36 -19.55 -16.11 -1.11
N LEU A 37 -19.11 -15.91 0.13
CA LEU A 37 -18.58 -14.63 0.63
C LEU A 37 -17.35 -14.18 -0.18
N VAL A 38 -16.65 -15.13 -0.80
CA VAL A 38 -15.51 -14.92 -1.69
C VAL A 38 -15.74 -15.74 -2.97
N LYS A 39 -15.96 -15.07 -4.09
CA LYS A 39 -16.08 -15.70 -5.41
C LYS A 39 -14.70 -15.71 -6.06
N ILE A 40 -13.98 -16.83 -5.94
CA ILE A 40 -12.71 -17.02 -6.64
C ILE A 40 -13.02 -17.16 -8.14
N PRO A 41 -12.53 -16.27 -9.02
CA PRO A 41 -12.75 -16.39 -10.45
C PRO A 41 -12.11 -17.68 -10.98
N LYS A 42 -12.88 -18.43 -11.78
CA LYS A 42 -12.57 -19.81 -12.21
C LYS A 42 -11.38 -19.90 -13.18
N ASN A 43 -10.77 -18.78 -13.60
CA ASN A 43 -9.80 -18.80 -14.69
C ASN A 43 -8.74 -17.70 -14.60
N SER A 44 -7.82 -17.80 -13.64
CA SER A 44 -6.73 -16.85 -13.49
C SER A 44 -5.65 -17.39 -12.55
N ASN A 45 -4.38 -17.12 -12.85
CA ASN A 45 -3.23 -17.31 -11.94
C ASN A 45 -3.36 -16.34 -10.74
N MET A 46 -4.36 -16.56 -9.89
CA MET A 46 -4.66 -15.73 -8.72
C MET A 46 -4.40 -16.53 -7.46
N GLU A 47 -3.60 -15.96 -6.56
CA GLU A 47 -3.36 -16.51 -5.22
C GLU A 47 -4.23 -15.77 -4.19
N VAL A 48 -4.84 -16.52 -3.28
CA VAL A 48 -5.74 -15.97 -2.24
C VAL A 48 -5.07 -15.83 -0.87
N LEU A 49 -4.19 -16.78 -0.55
CA LEU A 49 -3.41 -16.74 0.68
C LEU A 49 -1.98 -17.18 0.36
N ARG A 50 -1.01 -16.40 0.83
CA ARG A 50 0.39 -16.73 0.69
C ARG A 50 1.18 -16.41 1.95
N ILE A 51 2.01 -17.37 2.35
CA ILE A 51 2.93 -17.25 3.48
C ILE A 51 4.31 -17.63 2.95
N ASN A 52 5.24 -16.67 2.96
CA ASN A 52 6.62 -16.88 2.54
C ASN A 52 7.57 -16.50 3.67
N LEU A 53 8.62 -17.28 3.87
CA LEU A 53 9.57 -16.98 4.95
C LEU A 53 10.50 -15.82 4.57
N ILE A 54 11.10 -15.86 3.36
CA ILE A 54 12.15 -14.90 2.96
C ILE A 54 11.69 -14.05 1.78
N TYR A 55 11.29 -14.68 0.68
CA TYR A 55 10.89 -14.00 -0.54
C TYR A 55 9.66 -14.67 -1.14
N GLY A 56 8.71 -13.86 -1.59
CA GLY A 56 7.49 -14.30 -2.27
C GLY A 56 7.11 -13.39 -3.42
N GLU A 57 7.19 -13.92 -4.64
CA GLU A 57 6.79 -13.24 -5.88
C GLU A 57 5.57 -13.89 -6.53
N THR A 58 4.54 -13.12 -6.85
CA THR A 58 3.31 -13.61 -7.50
C THR A 58 2.88 -12.64 -8.59
N ASP A 59 2.16 -13.13 -9.60
CA ASP A 59 1.67 -12.27 -10.66
C ASP A 59 0.49 -11.42 -10.18
N ASN A 60 -0.58 -12.07 -9.71
CA ASN A 60 -1.79 -11.41 -9.21
C ASN A 60 -2.16 -11.97 -7.83
N LEU A 61 -2.44 -11.08 -6.88
CA LEU A 61 -2.88 -11.45 -5.55
C LEU A 61 -4.29 -10.93 -5.28
N PHE A 62 -5.20 -11.85 -4.93
CA PHE A 62 -6.52 -11.52 -4.41
C PHE A 62 -6.67 -12.06 -2.98
N GLY A 63 -6.13 -11.35 -2.00
CA GLY A 63 -6.22 -11.78 -0.60
C GLY A 63 -5.00 -11.39 0.24
N LEU A 64 -4.40 -12.34 0.96
CA LEU A 64 -3.38 -12.05 1.98
C LEU A 64 -2.01 -12.60 1.59
N ASN A 65 -0.97 -11.76 1.62
CA ASN A 65 0.42 -12.16 1.45
C ASN A 65 1.25 -11.73 2.66
N ILE A 66 1.87 -12.69 3.34
CA ILE A 66 2.70 -12.47 4.52
C ILE A 66 4.10 -12.99 4.25
N GLY A 67 5.12 -12.18 4.52
CA GLY A 67 6.52 -12.59 4.40
C GLY A 67 7.51 -11.46 4.61
N LEU A 68 8.81 -11.77 4.69
CA LEU A 68 9.83 -10.71 4.86
C LEU A 68 9.92 -9.79 3.63
N SER A 69 9.92 -10.38 2.43
CA SER A 69 9.91 -9.67 1.16
C SER A 69 8.78 -10.20 0.27
N ASN A 70 7.84 -9.34 -0.06
CA ASN A 70 6.67 -9.65 -0.86
C ASN A 70 6.69 -8.83 -2.16
N GLU A 71 6.37 -9.49 -3.27
CA GLU A 71 6.28 -8.86 -4.58
C GLU A 71 5.05 -9.34 -5.36
N VAL A 72 4.25 -8.40 -5.85
CA VAL A 72 3.11 -8.63 -6.74
C VAL A 72 3.36 -7.90 -8.07
N ARG A 73 3.57 -8.66 -9.14
CA ARG A 73 4.05 -8.12 -10.42
C ARG A 73 2.99 -7.43 -11.26
N HIS A 74 1.71 -7.71 -11.02
CA HIS A 74 0.58 -7.10 -11.71
C HIS A 74 -0.36 -6.46 -10.70
N ASP A 75 -1.44 -7.13 -10.31
CA ASP A 75 -2.50 -6.51 -9.49
C ASP A 75 -2.55 -7.07 -8.07
N LEU A 76 -2.43 -6.16 -7.10
CA LEU A 76 -2.68 -6.42 -5.68
C LEU A 76 -4.11 -5.97 -5.31
N THR A 77 -4.99 -6.93 -5.11
CA THR A 77 -6.30 -6.71 -4.47
C THR A 77 -6.32 -7.44 -3.13
N GLY A 78 -5.88 -6.77 -2.07
CA GLY A 78 -5.76 -7.41 -0.76
C GLY A 78 -4.71 -6.79 0.15
N ILE A 79 -4.14 -7.61 1.04
CA ILE A 79 -3.27 -7.18 2.14
C ILE A 79 -1.88 -7.80 1.96
N GLN A 80 -0.83 -6.98 2.02
CA GLN A 80 0.55 -7.42 2.19
C GLN A 80 1.08 -7.02 3.56
N ILE A 81 1.71 -7.96 4.26
CA ILE A 81 2.37 -7.73 5.55
C ILE A 81 3.81 -8.24 5.44
N GLY A 82 4.78 -7.37 5.66
CA GLY A 82 6.18 -7.74 5.51
C GLY A 82 7.17 -6.65 5.88
N ILE A 83 8.47 -6.93 5.71
CA ILE A 83 9.50 -5.88 5.85
C ILE A 83 9.52 -5.04 4.57
N LEU A 84 9.57 -5.72 3.43
CA LEU A 84 9.57 -5.15 2.09
C LEU A 84 8.30 -5.61 1.37
N ASN A 85 7.45 -4.68 0.97
CA ASN A 85 6.28 -4.97 0.14
C ASN A 85 6.41 -4.21 -1.17
N ARG A 86 6.21 -4.90 -2.29
CA ARG A 86 6.20 -4.32 -3.64
C ARG A 86 4.95 -4.78 -4.37
N ALA A 87 4.30 -3.85 -5.05
CA ALA A 87 3.20 -4.16 -5.96
C ALA A 87 3.26 -3.22 -7.16
N LYS A 88 3.02 -3.76 -8.35
CA LYS A 88 2.94 -2.94 -9.56
C LYS A 88 1.68 -2.11 -9.59
N ASN A 89 0.51 -2.71 -9.41
CA ASN A 89 -0.77 -2.02 -9.29
C ASN A 89 -1.49 -2.44 -8.00
N GLY A 90 -2.40 -1.61 -7.53
CA GLY A 90 -3.13 -1.87 -6.30
C GLY A 90 -4.55 -1.34 -6.34
N PRO A 91 -5.44 -1.94 -7.17
CA PRO A 91 -6.82 -1.49 -7.30
C PRO A 91 -7.50 -1.27 -5.94
N PHE A 92 -7.28 -2.22 -5.02
CA PHE A 92 -7.62 -2.11 -3.60
C PHE A 92 -6.56 -2.82 -2.76
N SER A 93 -5.64 -2.07 -2.16
CA SER A 93 -4.50 -2.65 -1.45
C SER A 93 -4.32 -2.10 -0.05
N ILE A 94 -3.84 -2.96 0.84
CA ILE A 94 -3.32 -2.59 2.16
C ILE A 94 -1.88 -3.12 2.24
N GLN A 95 -0.93 -2.26 2.57
CA GLN A 95 0.46 -2.66 2.76
C GLN A 95 0.95 -2.21 4.14
N VAL A 96 1.49 -3.15 4.90
CA VAL A 96 2.04 -2.94 6.24
C VAL A 96 3.49 -3.42 6.22
N GLY A 97 4.44 -2.52 6.44
CA GLY A 97 5.85 -2.91 6.45
C GLY A 97 6.85 -1.78 6.71
N LEU A 98 8.15 -2.08 6.69
CA LEU A 98 9.16 -1.02 6.82
C LEU A 98 9.27 -0.23 5.52
N TYR A 99 9.22 -0.92 4.38
CA TYR A 99 9.25 -0.35 3.05
C TYR A 99 8.06 -0.86 2.23
N ASN A 100 7.24 0.06 1.73
CA ASN A 100 6.12 -0.25 0.86
C ASN A 100 6.29 0.48 -0.47
N GLN A 101 6.22 -0.27 -1.58
CA GLN A 101 6.24 0.28 -2.93
C GLN A 101 4.96 -0.10 -3.69
N LEU A 102 4.32 0.90 -4.26
CA LEU A 102 3.16 0.73 -5.14
C LEU A 102 3.31 1.65 -6.35
N ASP A 103 3.56 1.09 -7.54
CA ASP A 103 3.92 1.92 -8.70
C ASP A 103 2.69 2.48 -9.45
N GLY A 104 1.57 1.75 -9.43
CA GLY A 104 0.44 1.93 -10.33
C GLY A 104 -0.84 2.44 -9.68
N VAL A 105 -1.93 2.24 -10.41
CA VAL A 105 -3.26 2.83 -10.17
C VAL A 105 -4.02 2.07 -9.07
N GLY A 106 -4.70 2.80 -8.18
CA GLY A 106 -5.76 2.25 -7.33
C GLY A 106 -5.92 2.90 -5.97
N TYR A 107 -6.68 2.23 -5.09
CA TYR A 107 -6.88 2.65 -3.70
C TYR A 107 -5.95 1.90 -2.76
N ALA A 108 -5.12 2.63 -2.02
CA ALA A 108 -4.11 2.01 -1.17
C ALA A 108 -4.09 2.58 0.25
N ILE A 109 -4.12 1.69 1.25
CA ILE A 109 -3.72 2.03 2.61
C ILE A 109 -2.29 1.52 2.80
N ARG A 110 -1.36 2.42 3.08
CA ARG A 110 0.05 2.07 3.29
C ARG A 110 0.49 2.57 4.65
N THR A 111 1.11 1.70 5.42
CA THR A 111 1.69 2.08 6.72
C THR A 111 3.10 1.50 6.82
N GLY A 112 4.06 2.36 7.13
CA GLY A 112 5.45 1.94 7.21
C GLY A 112 6.46 3.03 7.52
N LEU A 113 7.74 2.68 7.55
CA LEU A 113 8.79 3.70 7.71
C LEU A 113 8.93 4.52 6.44
N ILE A 114 8.98 3.84 5.28
CA ILE A 114 9.12 4.43 3.97
C ILE A 114 8.00 3.91 3.06
N ASN A 115 7.25 4.83 2.47
CA ASN A 115 6.26 4.53 1.44
C ASN A 115 6.68 5.23 0.13
N TYR A 116 6.74 4.48 -0.96
CA TYR A 116 7.19 4.97 -2.27
C TYR A 116 6.21 4.59 -3.38
N GLY A 117 6.05 5.50 -4.35
CA GLY A 117 5.27 5.28 -5.55
C GLY A 117 3.81 5.75 -5.47
N GLY A 118 3.15 5.71 -6.63
CA GLY A 118 1.85 6.32 -6.90
C GLY A 118 1.88 7.24 -8.13
N LYS A 119 3.07 7.71 -8.53
CA LYS A 119 3.30 8.66 -9.62
C LYS A 119 2.87 8.22 -11.03
N ASN A 120 2.86 6.91 -11.31
CA ASN A 120 2.38 6.42 -12.61
C ASN A 120 0.86 6.19 -12.62
N SER A 121 0.15 6.52 -11.53
CA SER A 121 -1.29 6.39 -11.47
C SER A 121 -2.03 7.32 -12.44
N MET A 122 -1.38 8.37 -12.95
CA MET A 122 -2.03 9.43 -13.74
C MET A 122 -1.64 9.45 -15.22
N TYR A 123 -0.67 8.65 -15.68
CA TYR A 123 -0.16 8.75 -17.05
C TYR A 123 -0.99 7.98 -18.11
N HIS A 124 -1.99 7.19 -17.72
CA HIS A 124 -2.66 6.29 -18.68
C HIS A 124 -4.19 6.15 -18.58
N GLN A 125 -4.88 6.83 -17.67
CA GLN A 125 -6.34 6.65 -17.55
C GLN A 125 -7.05 7.98 -17.34
N ASN A 126 -8.12 8.22 -18.12
CA ASN A 126 -9.11 9.29 -17.95
C ASN A 126 -9.93 9.13 -16.65
N ILE A 127 -9.29 8.68 -15.57
CA ILE A 127 -9.92 8.53 -14.27
C ILE A 127 -9.76 9.87 -13.56
N PRO A 128 -10.86 10.45 -13.06
CA PRO A 128 -10.79 11.70 -12.31
C PRO A 128 -9.85 11.55 -11.12
N ILE A 129 -9.00 12.56 -10.91
CA ILE A 129 -7.91 12.61 -9.93
C ILE A 129 -8.39 12.33 -8.48
N TYR A 130 -9.65 12.63 -8.17
CA TYR A 130 -10.28 12.36 -6.86
C TYR A 130 -10.80 10.93 -6.69
N LEU A 131 -10.88 10.16 -7.79
CA LEU A 131 -11.23 8.74 -7.77
C LEU A 131 -10.01 7.86 -7.54
N LEU A 132 -8.82 8.46 -7.45
CA LEU A 132 -7.56 7.83 -7.11
C LEU A 132 -7.12 8.36 -5.75
N GLY A 133 -6.89 7.47 -4.79
CA GLY A 133 -6.61 7.94 -3.45
C GLY A 133 -6.34 6.83 -2.46
N GLY A 134 -5.73 7.21 -1.35
CA GLY A 134 -5.33 6.28 -0.32
C GLY A 134 -5.06 6.98 0.99
N VAL A 135 -4.68 6.21 1.99
CA VAL A 135 -4.13 6.75 3.23
C VAL A 135 -2.73 6.19 3.37
N THR A 136 -1.74 7.08 3.32
CA THR A 136 -0.33 6.73 3.48
C THR A 136 0.15 7.28 4.82
N LEU A 137 0.57 6.40 5.71
CA LEU A 137 1.13 6.73 7.00
C LEU A 137 2.59 6.28 7.03
N GLY A 138 3.53 7.18 7.31
CA GLY A 138 4.90 6.75 7.51
C GLY A 138 5.88 7.82 7.95
N ALA A 139 7.13 7.45 8.21
CA ALA A 139 8.13 8.48 8.50
C ALA A 139 8.42 9.28 7.23
N ILE A 140 8.57 8.60 6.09
CA ILE A 140 8.87 9.21 4.80
C ILE A 140 7.87 8.69 3.75
N ASN A 141 7.16 9.60 3.11
CA ASN A 141 6.26 9.30 1.99
C ASN A 141 6.79 9.98 0.73
N LEU A 142 6.97 9.22 -0.35
CA LEU A 142 7.62 9.64 -1.59
C LEU A 142 6.73 9.33 -2.80
N ASP A 143 6.61 10.27 -3.73
CA ASP A 143 5.96 10.07 -5.04
C ASP A 143 4.51 9.50 -4.92
N SER A 144 3.81 9.88 -3.85
CA SER A 144 2.45 9.44 -3.55
C SER A 144 1.44 10.42 -4.12
N GLU A 145 0.70 10.00 -5.15
CA GLU A 145 -0.30 10.83 -5.80
C GLU A 145 -1.73 10.46 -5.36
N GLY A 146 -2.52 11.47 -5.02
CA GLY A 146 -3.91 11.29 -4.61
C GLY A 146 -4.05 10.76 -3.17
N GLY A 147 -5.10 11.21 -2.47
CA GLY A 147 -5.41 10.76 -1.11
C GLY A 147 -4.78 11.59 0.01
N ALA A 148 -4.63 10.97 1.18
CA ALA A 148 -4.11 11.57 2.40
C ALA A 148 -2.76 10.95 2.80
N ASN A 149 -1.80 11.79 3.14
CA ASN A 149 -0.44 11.41 3.46
C ASN A 149 -0.06 12.03 4.79
N VAL A 150 0.32 11.20 5.76
CA VAL A 150 0.76 11.64 7.08
C VAL A 150 2.16 11.10 7.33
N GLY A 151 3.08 11.99 7.69
CA GLY A 151 4.43 11.56 8.02
C GLY A 151 5.35 12.62 8.58
N ILE A 152 6.60 12.24 8.85
CA ILE A 152 7.63 13.22 9.21
C ILE A 152 7.98 14.04 7.97
N ALA A 153 8.21 13.36 6.84
CA ALA A 153 8.50 13.97 5.56
C ALA A 153 7.58 13.44 4.46
N ASN A 154 6.93 14.35 3.71
CA ASN A 154 6.20 14.04 2.48
C ASN A 154 6.91 14.75 1.32
N LEU A 155 7.46 14.00 0.36
CA LEU A 155 8.23 14.54 -0.78
C LEU A 155 7.59 14.13 -2.11
N PHE A 156 7.33 15.10 -3.00
CA PHE A 156 6.68 14.86 -4.30
C PHE A 156 5.31 14.19 -4.17
N VAL A 157 4.52 14.66 -3.20
CA VAL A 157 3.23 14.05 -2.82
C VAL A 157 2.08 15.00 -3.15
N SER A 158 0.96 14.47 -3.64
CA SER A 158 -0.26 15.25 -3.90
C SER A 158 -1.44 14.82 -3.02
N GLY A 159 -2.40 15.73 -2.84
CA GLY A 159 -3.63 15.47 -2.09
C GLY A 159 -3.68 16.22 -0.75
N PHE A 160 -3.98 15.51 0.33
CA PHE A 160 -3.98 16.05 1.69
C PHE A 160 -2.72 15.60 2.43
N ASN A 161 -1.84 16.52 2.78
CA ASN A 161 -0.51 16.21 3.31
C ASN A 161 -0.37 16.78 4.72
N VAL A 162 0.03 15.95 5.67
CA VAL A 162 0.34 16.38 7.04
C VAL A 162 1.74 15.88 7.38
N GLY A 163 2.62 16.79 7.77
CA GLY A 163 3.92 16.38 8.25
C GLY A 163 4.78 17.50 8.77
N PHE A 164 5.96 17.17 9.31
CA PHE A 164 6.91 18.19 9.73
C PHE A 164 7.48 18.92 8.52
N LEU A 165 7.85 18.14 7.50
CA LEU A 165 8.40 18.61 6.24
C LEU A 165 7.50 18.15 5.09
N ASN A 166 7.00 19.09 4.31
CA ASN A 166 6.30 18.80 3.07
C ASN A 166 7.04 19.50 1.93
N VAL A 167 7.59 18.76 0.98
CA VAL A 167 8.44 19.31 -0.09
C VAL A 167 7.92 18.91 -1.46
N LEU A 168 7.76 19.90 -2.33
CA LEU A 168 7.20 19.73 -3.67
C LEU A 168 5.84 19.02 -3.61
N THR A 169 5.02 19.42 -2.64
CA THR A 169 3.69 18.85 -2.44
C THR A 169 2.63 19.68 -3.15
N SER A 170 1.53 19.05 -3.57
CA SER A 170 0.37 19.72 -4.15
C SER A 170 -0.92 19.41 -3.40
N GLY A 171 -1.93 20.27 -3.55
CA GLY A 171 -3.20 20.15 -2.79
C GLY A 171 -3.15 20.87 -1.45
N PHE A 172 -3.73 20.26 -0.41
CA PHE A 172 -3.83 20.84 0.93
C PHE A 172 -2.70 20.30 1.82
N THR A 173 -1.86 21.17 2.35
CA THR A 173 -0.65 20.79 3.08
C THR A 173 -0.63 21.44 4.46
N ILE A 174 -0.43 20.66 5.51
CA ILE A 174 -0.18 21.14 6.89
C ILE A 174 1.22 20.69 7.31
N GLY A 175 2.01 21.63 7.83
CA GLY A 175 3.31 21.27 8.41
C GLY A 175 4.08 22.42 9.01
N LEU A 176 5.25 22.10 9.59
CA LEU A 176 6.16 23.16 10.06
C LEU A 176 6.76 23.91 8.88
N ILE A 177 7.25 23.14 7.90
CA ILE A 177 7.82 23.65 6.65
C ILE A 177 7.06 23.02 5.49
N ASN A 178 6.47 23.86 4.66
CA ASN A 178 5.78 23.44 3.45
C ASN A 178 6.43 24.12 2.25
N HIS A 179 6.80 23.33 1.25
CA HIS A 179 7.20 23.80 -0.06
C HIS A 179 6.21 23.24 -1.08
N GLY A 180 5.28 24.09 -1.49
CA GLY A 180 4.21 23.76 -2.41
C GLY A 180 4.63 23.92 -3.87
N PHE A 181 4.19 23.00 -4.72
CA PHE A 181 4.31 23.08 -6.18
C PHE A 181 2.93 23.18 -6.84
N GLY A 182 2.79 24.07 -7.83
CA GLY A 182 1.51 24.35 -8.48
C GLY A 182 0.43 24.84 -7.50
N ASN A 183 -0.84 24.52 -7.76
CA ASN A 183 -1.96 24.95 -6.92
C ASN A 183 -1.94 24.26 -5.54
N THR A 184 -1.42 24.98 -4.55
CA THR A 184 -1.25 24.52 -3.18
C THR A 184 -1.94 25.44 -2.19
N PHE A 185 -2.62 24.84 -1.22
CA PHE A 185 -3.02 25.52 0.00
C PHE A 185 -2.16 24.97 1.14
N SER A 186 -1.31 25.82 1.70
CA SER A 186 -0.35 25.41 2.73
C SER A 186 -0.64 26.15 4.05
N LEU A 187 -0.79 25.39 5.13
CA LEU A 187 -0.90 25.88 6.51
C LEU A 187 0.35 25.45 7.26
N GLY A 188 1.12 26.42 7.75
CA GLY A 188 2.35 26.11 8.45
C GLY A 188 3.05 27.31 9.06
N ILE A 189 4.15 27.02 9.75
CA ILE A 189 5.04 28.07 10.26
C ILE A 189 5.72 28.76 9.08
N ILE A 190 6.34 27.97 8.20
CA ILE A 190 7.04 28.44 7.01
C ILE A 190 6.40 27.81 5.78
N ASN A 191 6.00 28.65 4.82
CA ASN A 191 5.47 28.21 3.54
C ASN A 191 6.29 28.81 2.39
N TYR A 192 6.73 27.96 1.46
CA TYR A 192 7.37 28.31 0.20
C TYR A 192 6.47 27.87 -0.95
N CYS A 193 6.33 28.68 -1.99
CA CYS A 193 5.50 28.32 -3.14
C CYS A 193 6.03 28.86 -4.49
N GLU A 194 5.76 28.14 -5.57
CA GLU A 194 6.06 28.59 -6.95
C GLU A 194 4.87 29.34 -7.58
N PHE A 195 3.62 28.95 -7.28
CA PHE A 195 2.42 29.61 -7.77
C PHE A 195 1.25 29.44 -6.77
N GLY A 196 0.52 30.49 -6.38
CA GLY A 196 -0.77 30.28 -5.71
C GLY A 196 -1.44 31.49 -5.05
N PRO A 197 -2.78 31.43 -4.80
CA PRO A 197 -3.59 32.62 -4.59
C PRO A 197 -3.88 33.01 -3.14
N LEU A 198 -3.83 32.11 -2.14
CA LEU A 198 -4.18 32.43 -0.74
C LEU A 198 -3.56 31.42 0.25
N TYR A 199 -2.90 31.92 1.31
CA TYR A 199 -2.28 31.11 2.37
C TYR A 199 -2.62 31.67 3.75
N VAL A 200 -3.01 30.81 4.70
CA VAL A 200 -3.16 31.18 6.11
C VAL A 200 -1.86 30.82 6.83
N MET A 201 -1.23 31.80 7.48
CA MET A 201 0.12 31.68 8.06
C MET A 201 0.19 32.12 9.51
N ILE A 202 1.23 31.60 10.18
CA ILE A 202 1.65 32.08 11.51
C ILE A 202 2.94 32.92 11.42
N LEU A 203 3.96 32.56 10.61
CA LEU A 203 5.27 33.24 10.60
C LEU A 203 5.70 33.85 9.25
N ALA A 204 5.95 33.06 8.19
CA ALA A 204 6.51 33.60 6.93
C ALA A 204 6.05 32.85 5.66
N ASN A 205 5.79 33.61 4.57
CA ASN A 205 5.57 33.09 3.21
C ASN A 205 6.64 33.61 2.28
N TYR A 206 7.12 32.75 1.41
CA TYR A 206 7.87 33.18 0.24
C TYR A 206 7.30 32.50 -1.00
N CYS A 207 6.67 33.30 -1.86
CA CYS A 207 6.13 32.85 -3.13
C CYS A 207 6.87 33.56 -4.25
N TYR A 208 7.49 32.77 -5.13
CA TYR A 208 8.24 33.28 -6.27
C TYR A 208 7.40 33.16 -7.52
N TYR A 209 6.94 34.29 -8.08
CA TYR A 209 6.26 34.30 -9.37
C TYR A 209 7.32 34.47 -10.47
N PRO A 210 7.59 33.48 -11.32
CA PRO A 210 8.41 33.71 -12.50
C PRO A 210 7.66 34.66 -13.43
N ASP A 211 8.26 35.82 -13.72
CA ASP A 211 7.74 36.74 -14.73
C ASP A 211 7.60 35.97 -16.05
N ARG A 212 6.38 35.96 -16.60
CA ARG A 212 6.14 35.44 -17.95
C ARG A 212 6.66 36.47 -18.94
N GLU A 213 7.87 36.27 -19.46
CA GLU A 213 8.32 36.88 -20.71
C GLU A 213 7.54 36.35 -21.92
#